data_AF-A0A222FNJ3-F1
#
_entry.id   AF-A0A222FNJ3-F1
#
_cell.length_a   1.000
_cell.length_b   1.000
_cell.length_c   1.000
_cell.angle_alpha   90.00
_cell.angle_beta   90.00
_cell.angle_gamma   90.00
#
_symmetry.space_group_name_H-M   'P 1'
#
loop_
_entity.id
_entity.type
_entity.pdbx_description
1 polymer ?
#
loop_
_entity_poly.entity_id
_entity_poly.type
_entity_poly.pdbx_seq_one_letter_code
_entity_poly.pdbx_strand_id
1 'polypeptide(L)'
;MLNLLAQILKALNSESAPGQIALAVAFAFWVALTPMWTVNNLLILTIVLLLRVNLSAFFAALAGFSLLALLLDPLSDRLGAALLQMSSLQGVWTSLYQQGIWRVLQFNNTLMLGGTTIALLAFLPLSLLTRMLVVQYRARWLAWIRKLKIVQALKASKFYQWYQSAVG
;
A
#
# COMPACT_ATOMS: atom_id res chain seq x y z
N MET A 1 -2.59 25.80 3.46
CA MET A 1 -1.58 24.71 3.45
C MET A 1 -1.61 23.86 4.73
N LEU A 2 -1.57 24.47 5.92
CA LEU A 2 -1.71 23.75 7.20
C LEU A 2 -3.05 22.99 7.33
N ASN A 3 -4.14 23.55 6.79
CA ASN A 3 -5.46 22.89 6.81
C ASN A 3 -5.50 21.59 5.96
N LEU A 4 -4.72 21.52 4.87
CA LEU A 4 -4.60 20.33 4.03
C LEU A 4 -3.81 19.23 4.76
N LEU A 5 -2.68 19.58 5.36
CA LEU A 5 -1.93 18.67 6.25
C LEU A 5 -2.79 18.17 7.40
N ALA A 6 -3.60 19.03 8.00
CA ALA A 6 -4.43 18.68 9.14
C ALA A 6 -5.67 17.88 8.74
N GLN A 7 -6.20 18.04 7.52
CA GLN A 7 -7.23 17.16 6.93
C GLN A 7 -6.64 15.80 6.52
N ILE A 8 -5.41 15.74 6.02
CA ILE A 8 -4.69 14.49 5.76
C ILE A 8 -4.47 13.72 7.07
N LEU A 9 -4.04 14.40 8.13
CA LEU A 9 -3.91 13.82 9.47
C LEU A 9 -5.26 13.41 10.08
N LYS A 10 -6.34 14.16 9.81
CA LYS A 10 -7.71 13.78 10.23
C LYS A 10 -8.25 12.59 9.44
N ALA A 11 -7.93 12.47 8.15
CA ALA A 11 -8.28 11.31 7.35
C ALA A 11 -7.49 10.05 7.79
N LEU A 12 -6.21 10.21 8.16
CA LEU A 12 -5.39 9.18 8.80
C LEU A 12 -5.98 8.71 10.14
N ASN A 13 -6.50 9.65 10.93
CA ASN A 13 -7.02 9.41 12.27
C ASN A 13 -8.55 9.24 12.31
N SER A 14 -9.21 9.24 11.13
CA SER A 14 -10.62 8.87 11.01
C SER A 14 -10.77 7.42 11.45
N GLU A 15 -11.91 7.05 12.04
CA GLU A 15 -12.20 5.67 12.44
C GLU A 15 -12.37 4.75 11.21
N SER A 16 -11.30 4.56 10.46
CA SER A 16 -11.26 3.63 9.35
C SER A 16 -11.33 2.23 9.90
N ALA A 17 -12.12 1.36 9.29
CA ALA A 17 -12.19 -0.03 9.69
C ALA A 17 -10.78 -0.67 9.55
N PRO A 18 -10.35 -1.55 10.47
CA PRO A 18 -9.05 -2.23 10.35
C PRO A 18 -8.85 -2.93 8.99
N GLY A 19 -9.95 -3.40 8.38
CA GLY A 19 -9.93 -3.97 7.02
C GLY A 19 -9.59 -2.95 5.93
N GLN A 20 -10.05 -1.71 6.02
CA GLN A 20 -9.72 -0.65 5.05
C GLN A 20 -8.23 -0.28 5.10
N ILE A 21 -7.64 -0.27 6.29
CA ILE A 21 -6.20 -0.04 6.47
C ILE A 21 -5.41 -1.24 5.95
N ALA A 22 -5.86 -2.46 6.26
CA ALA A 22 -5.23 -3.69 5.76
C ALA A 22 -5.18 -3.76 4.23
N LEU A 23 -6.29 -3.48 3.55
CA LEU A 23 -6.34 -3.42 2.10
C LEU A 23 -5.47 -2.29 1.54
N ALA A 24 -5.48 -1.12 2.18
CA ALA A 24 -4.61 0.00 1.80
C ALA A 24 -3.13 -0.40 1.82
N VAL A 25 -2.68 -1.08 2.88
CA VAL A 25 -1.29 -1.57 3.00
C VAL A 25 -0.98 -2.64 1.95
N ALA A 26 -1.90 -3.58 1.70
CA ALA A 26 -1.70 -4.64 0.71
C ALA A 26 -1.62 -4.10 -0.73
N PHE A 27 -2.50 -3.16 -1.10
CA PHE A 27 -2.42 -2.51 -2.41
C PHE A 27 -1.20 -1.60 -2.53
N ALA A 28 -0.80 -0.91 -1.46
CA ALA A 28 0.42 -0.10 -1.47
C ALA A 28 1.67 -0.94 -1.70
N PHE A 29 1.73 -2.14 -1.10
CA PHE A 29 2.81 -3.09 -1.36
C PHE A 29 2.86 -3.53 -2.82
N TRP A 30 1.70 -3.81 -3.44
CA TRP A 30 1.64 -4.13 -4.86
C TRP A 30 2.20 -3.00 -5.74
N VAL A 31 1.73 -1.77 -5.52
CA VAL A 31 2.16 -0.61 -6.31
C VAL A 31 3.64 -0.30 -6.09
N ALA A 32 4.16 -0.53 -4.88
CA ALA A 32 5.58 -0.33 -4.58
C ALA A 32 6.51 -1.31 -5.32
N LEU A 33 6.09 -2.57 -5.52
CA LEU A 33 6.89 -3.61 -6.17
C LEU A 33 6.83 -3.62 -7.70
N THR A 34 6.02 -2.75 -8.29
CA THR A 34 5.78 -2.71 -9.73
C THR A 34 6.16 -1.34 -10.29
N PRO A 35 6.59 -1.25 -11.57
CA PRO A 35 6.96 0.03 -12.14
C PRO A 35 5.82 1.06 -12.05
N MET A 36 6.14 2.25 -11.54
CA MET A 36 5.14 3.26 -11.14
C MET A 36 4.19 3.67 -12.26
N TRP A 37 4.72 4.04 -13.43
CA TRP A 37 3.93 4.58 -14.54
C TRP A 37 3.40 3.48 -15.47
N THR A 38 2.63 2.54 -14.91
CA THR A 38 2.04 1.42 -15.65
C THR A 38 0.51 1.43 -15.58
N VAL A 39 -0.12 0.86 -16.61
CA VAL A 39 -1.58 0.67 -16.63
C VAL A 39 -2.02 -0.22 -15.47
N ASN A 40 -1.22 -1.21 -15.07
CA ASN A 40 -1.50 -2.01 -13.88
C ASN A 40 -1.66 -1.14 -12.63
N ASN A 41 -0.71 -0.24 -12.37
CA ASN A 41 -0.77 0.58 -11.15
C ASN A 41 -1.90 1.60 -11.21
N LEU A 42 -2.26 2.07 -12.40
CA LEU A 42 -3.46 2.89 -12.59
C LEU A 42 -4.75 2.11 -12.28
N LEU A 43 -4.84 0.84 -12.69
CA LEU A 43 -5.96 -0.04 -12.36
C LEU A 43 -6.03 -0.31 -10.85
N ILE A 44 -4.91 -0.62 -10.21
CA ILE A 44 -4.85 -0.81 -8.75
C ILE A 44 -5.27 0.47 -8.03
N LEU A 45 -4.80 1.64 -8.45
CA LEU A 45 -5.21 2.91 -7.87
C LEU A 45 -6.73 3.15 -8.03
N THR A 46 -7.28 2.80 -9.18
CA THR A 46 -8.74 2.88 -9.42
C THR A 46 -9.49 1.95 -8.46
N ILE A 47 -9.03 0.72 -8.28
CA ILE A 47 -9.61 -0.23 -7.31
C ILE A 47 -9.53 0.32 -5.88
N VAL A 48 -8.39 0.87 -5.48
CA VAL A 48 -8.17 1.53 -4.18
C VAL A 48 -9.21 2.64 -3.95
N LEU A 49 -9.47 3.47 -4.96
CA LEU A 49 -10.47 4.54 -4.90
C LEU A 49 -11.90 4.00 -4.82
N LEU A 50 -12.24 2.96 -5.60
CA LEU A 50 -13.57 2.34 -5.61
C LEU A 50 -13.90 1.62 -4.30
N LEU A 51 -12.92 0.92 -3.72
CA LEU A 51 -13.09 0.17 -2.47
C LEU A 51 -13.10 1.06 -1.22
N ARG A 52 -12.99 2.39 -1.37
CA ARG A 52 -12.96 3.37 -0.27
C ARG A 52 -11.99 2.95 0.84
N VAL A 53 -10.80 2.49 0.45
CA VAL A 53 -9.74 2.17 1.41
C VAL A 53 -9.19 3.46 2.03
N ASN A 54 -8.48 3.37 3.16
CA ASN A 54 -7.88 4.55 3.76
C ASN A 54 -6.69 5.02 2.89
N LEU A 55 -6.90 6.07 2.10
CA LEU A 55 -5.90 6.60 1.17
C LEU A 55 -4.64 7.09 1.87
N SER A 56 -4.77 7.62 3.08
CA SER A 56 -3.62 8.12 3.79
C SER A 56 -2.74 6.98 4.33
N ALA A 57 -3.34 5.89 4.78
CA ALA A 57 -2.63 4.65 5.09
C ALA A 57 -2.00 4.05 3.84
N PHE A 58 -2.68 4.09 2.69
CA PHE A 58 -2.14 3.64 1.40
C PHE A 58 -0.88 4.42 1.04
N PHE A 59 -0.91 5.76 1.03
CA PHE A 59 0.26 6.57 0.68
C PHE A 59 1.40 6.45 1.70
N ALA A 60 1.08 6.35 2.99
CA ALA A 60 2.09 6.11 4.03
C ALA A 60 2.79 4.76 3.85
N ALA A 61 2.00 3.70 3.61
CA ALA A 61 2.53 2.37 3.33
C ALA A 61 3.30 2.33 2.01
N LEU A 62 2.82 3.05 0.99
CA LEU A 62 3.48 3.15 -0.31
C LEU A 62 4.87 3.75 -0.16
N ALA A 63 4.99 4.88 0.55
CA ALA A 63 6.29 5.48 0.82
C ALA A 63 7.24 4.53 1.56
N GLY A 64 6.74 3.81 2.57
CA GLY A 64 7.53 2.83 3.31
C GLY A 64 7.95 1.63 2.46
N PHE A 65 7.03 1.06 1.69
CA PHE A 65 7.32 -0.08 0.81
C PHE A 65 8.15 0.30 -0.39
N SER A 66 8.09 1.54 -0.90
CA SER A 66 9.00 2.00 -1.96
C SER A 66 10.47 1.93 -1.52
N LEU A 67 10.78 2.16 -0.24
CA LEU A 67 12.13 1.96 0.29
C LEU A 67 12.51 0.48 0.34
N LEU A 68 11.56 -0.39 0.71
CA LEU A 68 11.76 -1.84 0.70
C LEU A 68 11.86 -2.42 -0.72
N ALA A 69 11.19 -1.80 -1.70
CA ALA A 69 11.23 -2.19 -3.10
C ALA A 69 12.65 -2.10 -3.65
N LEU A 70 13.45 -1.11 -3.24
CA LEU A 70 14.87 -1.02 -3.63
C LEU A 70 15.68 -2.29 -3.34
N LEU A 71 15.29 -3.05 -2.30
CA LEU A 71 15.91 -4.33 -1.95
C LEU A 71 15.24 -5.52 -2.63
N LEU A 72 13.94 -5.42 -2.90
CA LEU A 72 13.12 -6.49 -3.48
C LEU A 72 13.16 -6.50 -5.02
N ASP A 73 13.47 -5.39 -5.67
CA ASP A 73 13.49 -5.24 -7.13
C ASP A 73 14.40 -6.26 -7.82
N PRO A 74 15.63 -6.55 -7.34
CA PRO A 74 16.45 -7.61 -7.92
C PRO A 74 15.84 -9.01 -7.77
N LEU A 75 15.06 -9.26 -6.70
CA LEU A 75 14.36 -10.53 -6.50
C LEU A 75 13.16 -10.63 -7.44
N SER A 76 12.39 -9.55 -7.58
CA SER A 76 11.30 -9.43 -8.54
C SER A 76 11.80 -9.69 -9.96
N ASP A 77 12.88 -9.02 -10.39
CA ASP A 77 13.43 -9.17 -11.73
C ASP A 77 13.88 -10.63 -12.02
N ARG A 78 14.61 -11.24 -11.08
CA ARG A 78 15.03 -12.65 -11.20
C ARG A 78 13.86 -13.62 -11.27
N LEU A 79 12.84 -13.42 -10.43
CA LEU A 79 11.64 -14.25 -10.44
C LEU A 79 10.89 -14.10 -11.78
N GLY A 80 10.71 -12.88 -12.26
CA GLY A 80 10.06 -12.63 -13.55
C GLY A 80 10.83 -13.24 -14.71
N ALA A 81 12.16 -13.13 -14.71
CA ALA A 81 13.01 -13.78 -15.71
C ALA A 81 12.86 -15.30 -15.68
N ALA A 82 12.89 -15.91 -14.49
CA ALA A 82 12.69 -17.35 -14.33
C ALA A 82 11.32 -17.82 -14.85
N LEU A 83 10.25 -17.05 -14.59
CA LEU A 83 8.91 -17.35 -15.07
C LEU A 83 8.79 -17.25 -16.60
N LEU A 84 9.38 -16.21 -17.21
CA LEU A 84 9.35 -16.01 -18.66
C LEU A 84 10.20 -17.03 -19.41
N GLN A 85 11.30 -17.50 -18.82
CA GLN A 85 12.19 -18.50 -19.43
C GLN A 85 11.71 -19.94 -19.26
N MET A 86 10.68 -20.17 -18.44
CA MET A 86 10.18 -21.51 -18.17
C MET A 86 9.51 -22.11 -19.42
N SER A 87 10.08 -23.19 -19.95
CA SER A 87 9.62 -23.82 -21.20
C SER A 87 8.17 -24.32 -21.14
N SER A 88 7.71 -24.79 -19.98
CA SER A 88 6.33 -25.21 -19.77
C SER A 88 5.30 -24.08 -19.87
N LEU A 89 5.73 -22.82 -19.66
CA LEU A 89 4.86 -21.63 -19.69
C LEU A 89 4.94 -20.86 -21.02
N GLN A 90 5.86 -21.22 -21.92
CA GLN A 90 6.03 -20.57 -23.23
C GLN A 90 4.73 -20.49 -24.04
N GLY A 91 3.92 -21.55 -24.04
CA GLY A 91 2.62 -21.56 -24.74
C GLY A 91 1.63 -20.53 -24.15
N VAL A 92 1.60 -20.40 -22.83
CA VAL A 92 0.78 -19.40 -22.13
C VAL A 92 1.25 -17.99 -22.46
N TRP A 93 2.56 -17.73 -22.35
CA TRP A 93 3.14 -16.43 -22.65
C TRP A 93 2.91 -16.02 -24.11
N THR A 94 3.05 -16.96 -25.05
CA THR A 94 2.79 -16.72 -26.47
C THR A 94 1.32 -16.35 -26.71
N SER A 95 0.38 -17.08 -26.10
CA SER A 95 -1.05 -16.80 -26.21
C SER A 95 -1.42 -15.42 -25.66
N LEU A 96 -0.87 -15.05 -24.49
CA LEU A 96 -1.11 -13.73 -23.89
C LEU A 96 -0.50 -12.61 -24.74
N TYR A 97 0.70 -12.81 -25.28
CA TYR A 97 1.39 -11.81 -26.10
C TYR A 97 0.63 -11.45 -27.38
N GLN A 98 -0.11 -12.41 -27.95
CA GLN A 98 -0.94 -12.18 -29.13
C GLN A 98 -2.13 -11.24 -28.86
N GLN A 99 -2.53 -11.05 -27.60
CA GLN A 99 -3.62 -10.14 -27.24
C GLN A 99 -3.06 -8.79 -26.80
N GLY A 100 -3.60 -7.70 -27.36
CA GLY A 100 -3.12 -6.34 -27.09
C GLY A 100 -3.12 -5.94 -25.62
N ILE A 101 -4.14 -6.35 -24.87
CA ILE A 101 -4.33 -5.95 -23.47
C ILE A 101 -3.20 -6.40 -22.55
N TRP A 102 -2.68 -7.62 -22.74
CA TRP A 102 -1.60 -8.13 -21.89
C TRP A 102 -0.30 -7.39 -22.14
N ARG A 103 0.00 -7.03 -23.39
CA ARG A 103 1.18 -6.20 -23.71
C ARG A 103 1.11 -4.83 -23.04
N VAL A 104 -0.08 -4.23 -22.97
CA VAL A 104 -0.30 -2.95 -22.27
C VAL A 104 -0.07 -3.08 -20.76
N LEU A 105 -0.41 -4.22 -20.17
CA LEU A 105 -0.09 -4.55 -18.76
C LEU A 105 1.38 -4.91 -18.54
N GLN A 106 2.19 -4.95 -19.61
CA GLN A 106 3.64 -5.19 -19.56
C GLN A 106 4.04 -6.50 -18.86
N PHE A 107 3.24 -7.57 -19.00
CA PHE A 107 3.60 -8.87 -18.40
C PHE A 107 4.92 -9.45 -18.92
N ASN A 108 5.38 -8.99 -20.09
CA ASN A 108 6.66 -9.37 -20.70
C ASN A 108 7.86 -8.62 -20.10
N ASN A 109 7.64 -7.67 -19.19
CA ASN A 109 8.69 -7.05 -18.41
C ASN A 109 8.93 -7.90 -17.14
N THR A 110 10.18 -8.29 -16.91
CA THR A 110 10.61 -9.18 -15.81
C THR A 110 10.29 -8.58 -14.45
N LEU A 111 10.63 -7.31 -14.22
CA LEU A 111 10.33 -6.60 -12.99
C LEU A 111 8.82 -6.53 -12.74
N MET A 112 8.04 -6.22 -13.77
CA MET A 112 6.58 -6.15 -13.69
C MET A 112 5.95 -7.50 -13.33
N LEU A 113 6.34 -8.58 -14.03
CA LEU A 113 5.81 -9.92 -13.80
C LEU A 113 6.19 -10.46 -12.42
N GLY A 114 7.46 -10.34 -12.05
CA GLY A 114 7.95 -10.83 -10.76
C GLY A 114 7.37 -10.03 -9.60
N GLY A 115 7.34 -8.70 -9.70
CA GLY A 115 6.75 -7.83 -8.69
C GLY A 115 5.26 -8.11 -8.49
N THR A 116 4.52 -8.27 -9.59
CA THR A 116 3.10 -8.67 -9.56
C THR A 116 2.91 -10.04 -8.92
N THR A 117 3.77 -11.01 -9.22
CA THR A 117 3.71 -12.36 -8.64
C THR A 117 3.97 -12.33 -7.14
N ILE A 118 5.00 -11.62 -6.68
CA ILE A 118 5.32 -11.46 -5.26
C ILE A 118 4.16 -10.74 -4.55
N ALA A 119 3.64 -9.67 -5.14
CA ALA A 119 2.52 -8.92 -4.60
C ALA A 119 1.27 -9.81 -4.46
N LEU A 120 0.93 -10.61 -5.48
CA LEU A 120 -0.18 -11.56 -5.44
C LEU A 120 -0.04 -12.57 -4.31
N LEU A 121 1.13 -13.20 -4.19
CA LEU A 121 1.41 -14.18 -3.14
C LEU A 121 1.37 -13.56 -1.74
N ALA A 122 1.87 -12.32 -1.61
CA ALA A 122 1.91 -11.60 -0.36
C ALA A 122 0.58 -10.89 -0.01
N PHE A 123 -0.35 -10.73 -0.94
CA PHE A 123 -1.52 -9.87 -0.76
C PHE A 123 -2.41 -10.31 0.42
N LEU A 124 -2.82 -11.59 0.42
CA LEU A 124 -3.62 -12.18 1.49
C LEU A 124 -2.88 -12.20 2.84
N PRO A 125 -1.65 -12.74 2.95
CA PRO A 125 -0.96 -12.76 4.25
C PRO A 125 -0.68 -11.35 4.77
N LEU A 126 -0.31 -10.40 3.92
CA LEU A 126 -0.04 -9.01 4.33
C LEU A 126 -1.31 -8.30 4.80
N SER A 127 -2.45 -8.50 4.10
CA SER A 127 -3.72 -7.91 4.52
C SER A 127 -4.20 -8.47 5.87
N LEU A 128 -4.12 -9.78 6.07
CA LEU A 128 -4.51 -10.42 7.34
C LEU A 128 -3.59 -9.96 8.49
N LEU A 129 -2.28 -9.98 8.28
CA LEU A 129 -1.29 -9.56 9.26
C LEU A 129 -1.49 -8.08 9.64
N THR A 130 -1.68 -7.21 8.64
CA THR A 130 -1.93 -5.79 8.89
C THR A 130 -3.21 -5.58 9.68
N ARG A 131 -4.29 -6.29 9.33
CA ARG A 131 -5.56 -6.22 10.07
C ARG A 131 -5.35 -6.62 11.54
N MET A 132 -4.65 -7.73 11.78
CA MET A 132 -4.33 -8.19 13.13
C MET A 132 -3.52 -7.15 13.91
N LEU A 133 -2.47 -6.59 13.30
CA LEU A 133 -1.65 -5.55 13.92
C LEU A 133 -2.47 -4.30 14.27
N VAL A 134 -3.34 -3.84 13.37
CA VAL A 134 -4.18 -2.66 13.61
C VAL A 134 -5.17 -2.92 14.75
N VAL A 135 -5.81 -4.09 14.80
CA VAL A 135 -6.72 -4.46 15.89
C VAL A 135 -5.99 -4.51 17.22
N GLN A 136 -4.82 -5.17 17.28
CA GLN A 136 -4.02 -5.24 18.49
C GLN A 136 -3.48 -3.88 18.94
N TYR A 137 -3.05 -3.05 17.98
CA TYR A 137 -2.60 -1.69 18.24
C TYR A 137 -3.71 -0.86 18.90
N ARG A 138 -4.93 -0.91 18.36
CA ARG A 138 -6.09 -0.18 18.92
C ARG A 138 -6.47 -0.69 20.32
N ALA A 139 -6.44 -2.00 20.53
CA ALA A 139 -6.83 -2.59 21.81
C ALA A 139 -5.78 -2.37 22.92
N ARG A 140 -4.48 -2.48 22.61
CA ARG A 140 -3.41 -2.51 23.63
C ARG A 140 -2.55 -1.26 23.64
N TRP A 141 -2.12 -0.81 22.47
CA TRP A 141 -1.10 0.23 22.34
C TRP A 141 -1.68 1.63 22.43
N LEU A 142 -2.90 1.85 21.94
CA LEU A 142 -3.55 3.16 22.01
C LEU A 142 -3.73 3.65 23.46
N ALA A 143 -4.07 2.74 24.38
CA ALA A 143 -4.20 3.04 25.79
C ALA A 143 -2.86 3.40 26.44
N TRP A 144 -1.77 2.78 25.98
CA TRP A 144 -0.42 3.04 26.48
C TRP A 144 0.15 4.35 25.91
N ILE A 145 -0.01 4.59 24.61
CA ILE A 145 0.42 5.83 23.93
C ILE A 145 -0.31 7.06 24.51
N ARG A 146 -1.61 6.95 24.84
CA ARG A 146 -2.35 8.03 25.51
C ARG A 146 -1.83 8.35 26.92
N LYS A 147 -1.13 7.42 27.57
CA LYS A 147 -0.51 7.63 28.89
C LYS A 147 0.89 8.24 28.82
N LEU A 148 1.52 8.30 27.63
CA LEU A 148 2.83 8.93 27.48
C LEU A 148 2.72 10.45 27.70
N LYS A 149 3.54 10.98 28.63
CA LYS A 149 3.54 12.39 29.00
C LYS A 149 3.82 13.33 27.81
N ILE A 150 4.60 12.87 26.82
CA ILE A 150 4.87 13.62 25.58
C ILE A 150 3.59 13.82 24.75
N VAL A 151 2.72 12.81 24.69
CA VAL A 151 1.44 12.88 23.97
C VAL A 151 0.45 13.79 24.70
N GLN A 152 0.48 13.79 26.03
CA GLN A 152 -0.32 14.72 26.85
C GLN A 152 0.19 16.17 26.72
N ALA A 153 1.51 16.37 26.71
CA ALA A 153 2.13 17.68 26.51
C ALA A 153 1.87 18.24 25.10
N LEU A 154 1.89 17.40 24.06
CA LEU A 154 1.52 17.81 22.69
C LEU A 154 0.04 18.20 22.58
N LYS A 155 -0.87 17.48 23.25
CA LYS A 155 -2.29 17.85 23.34
C LYS A 155 -2.55 19.12 24.15
N ALA A 156 -1.73 19.39 25.16
CA ALA A 156 -1.79 20.61 25.97
C ALA A 156 -1.09 21.80 25.29
N SER A 157 -0.35 21.59 24.19
CA SER A 157 0.28 22.66 23.45
C SER A 157 -0.77 23.53 22.73
N LYS A 158 -0.54 24.84 22.69
CA LYS A 158 -1.42 25.83 22.03
C LYS A 158 -1.74 25.50 20.57
N PHE A 159 -0.89 24.71 19.91
CA PHE A 159 -1.08 24.23 18.54
C PHE A 159 -2.27 23.26 18.40
N TYR A 160 -2.49 22.41 19.40
CA TYR A 160 -3.61 21.45 19.40
C TYR A 160 -4.96 22.14 19.66
N GLN A 161 -4.97 23.15 20.55
CA GLN A 161 -6.15 23.98 20.80
C GLN A 161 -6.52 24.83 19.58
N TRP A 162 -5.53 25.39 18.87
CA TRP A 162 -5.76 26.12 17.62
C TRP A 162 -6.33 25.22 16.51
N TYR A 163 -5.87 23.97 16.40
CA TYR A 163 -6.45 22.99 15.48
C TYR A 163 -7.90 22.63 15.84
N GLN A 164 -8.23 22.51 17.13
CA GLN A 164 -9.58 22.19 17.58
C GLN A 164 -10.55 23.37 17.35
N SER A 165 -10.11 24.62 17.55
CA SER A 165 -10.91 25.83 17.31
C SER A 165 -11.10 26.16 15.83
N ALA A 166 -10.14 25.81 14.96
CA ALA A 166 -10.24 26.02 13.51
C ALA A 166 -11.10 24.97 12.78
N VAL A 167 -11.54 23.94 13.50
CA VAL A 167 -12.26 22.77 12.98
C VAL A 167 -13.63 22.59 13.68
N GLY A 168 -14.06 23.59 14.45
CA GLY A 168 -15.43 23.75 14.92
C GLY A 168 -16.33 24.34 13.84
#